data_AF-A0A1X7K8P2-F1
#
_entry.id   AF-A0A1X7K8P2-F1
#
_cell.length_a   1.000
_cell.length_b   1.000
_cell.length_c   1.000
_cell.angle_alpha   90.00
_cell.angle_beta   90.00
_cell.angle_gamma   90.00
#
_symmetry.space_group_name_H-M   'P 1'
#
loop_
_entity.id
_entity.type
_entity.pdbx_description
1 polymer ?
#
loop_
_entity_poly.entity_id
_entity_poly.type
_entity_poly.pdbx_seq_one_letter_code
_entity_poly.pdbx_strand_id
1 'polypeptide(L)'
;MLKIICIFCFTVLVAGCSIGNTTSADEVTKKVTPDQIVTEDTNHTQPQYIDERDYEGDELGIVKTMNLYIKAVYEKDNSLYDSVVTEPMTRATEMNDFKKYFISIHKLDFSIKPYPTPPKDVKPVVIEYTGQILGDENTIEDKQLFLFRFEDGIWKLIGISDHLNW
;
A
#
# COMPACT_ATOMS: atom_id res chain seq x y z
N MET A 1 -17.33 45.31 -13.36
CA MET A 1 -17.82 44.14 -14.11
C MET A 1 -16.89 43.89 -15.28
N LEU A 2 -16.20 42.75 -15.30
CA LEU A 2 -15.57 42.24 -16.51
C LEU A 2 -15.47 40.71 -16.36
N LYS A 3 -16.23 39.98 -17.18
CA LYS A 3 -16.20 38.52 -17.31
C LYS A 3 -15.04 38.18 -18.25
N ILE A 4 -14.15 37.29 -17.82
CA ILE A 4 -13.18 36.66 -18.72
C ILE A 4 -13.36 35.15 -18.56
N ILE A 5 -13.94 34.54 -19.60
CA ILE A 5 -14.05 33.10 -19.80
C ILE A 5 -12.84 32.72 -20.64
N CYS A 6 -11.96 31.87 -20.11
CA CYS A 6 -10.87 31.26 -20.87
C CYS A 6 -11.07 29.74 -20.87
N ILE A 7 -11.74 29.25 -21.90
CA ILE A 7 -11.76 27.84 -22.27
C ILE A 7 -10.50 27.58 -23.09
N PHE A 8 -9.54 26.84 -22.54
CA PHE A 8 -8.38 26.33 -23.28
C PHE A 8 -8.66 24.89 -23.70
N CYS A 9 -9.11 24.69 -24.94
CA CYS A 9 -9.10 23.39 -25.60
C CYS A 9 -7.73 23.18 -26.26
N PHE A 10 -6.93 22.24 -25.74
CA PHE A 10 -5.73 21.76 -26.44
C PHE A 10 -6.07 20.50 -27.23
N THR A 11 -6.28 20.65 -28.54
CA THR A 11 -6.19 19.55 -29.51
C THR A 11 -4.75 19.48 -30.01
N VAL A 12 -3.99 18.47 -29.58
CA VAL A 12 -2.68 18.15 -30.18
C VAL A 12 -2.86 16.97 -31.12
N LEU A 13 -2.98 17.29 -32.40
CA LEU A 13 -2.85 16.37 -33.53
C LEU A 13 -1.50 16.68 -34.17
N VAL A 14 -0.49 15.85 -33.91
CA VAL A 14 0.77 15.88 -34.68
C VAL A 14 0.84 14.59 -35.48
N ALA A 15 0.47 14.71 -36.74
CA ALA A 15 0.76 13.72 -37.77
C ALA A 15 2.11 14.07 -38.43
N GLY A 16 2.99 13.07 -38.51
CA GLY A 16 3.88 12.84 -39.64
C GLY A 16 5.22 13.59 -39.70
N CYS A 17 6.31 12.81 -39.72
CA CYS A 17 7.45 12.93 -40.64
C CYS A 17 7.93 11.49 -40.90
N SER A 18 7.64 10.90 -42.06
CA SER A 18 8.35 11.00 -43.34
C SER A 18 9.65 10.18 -43.41
N ILE A 19 9.73 9.44 -44.51
CA ILE A 19 10.70 8.45 -44.99
C ILE A 19 12.11 9.02 -45.20
N GLY A 20 13.15 8.19 -44.99
CA GLY A 20 14.52 8.44 -45.49
C GLY A 20 15.51 7.31 -45.16
N ASN A 21 15.89 6.54 -46.18
CA ASN A 21 16.72 5.33 -46.16
C ASN A 21 18.24 5.63 -46.06
N THR A 22 18.97 4.91 -45.20
CA THR A 22 20.42 4.63 -45.35
C THR A 22 20.73 3.19 -44.94
N THR A 23 21.33 2.46 -45.89
CA THR A 23 21.74 1.04 -45.78
C THR A 23 23.12 0.89 -45.14
N SER A 24 23.32 -0.27 -44.51
CA SER A 24 24.59 -0.97 -44.16
C SER A 24 25.10 -0.83 -42.72
N ALA A 25 24.87 -1.87 -41.91
CA ALA A 25 25.86 -2.92 -41.63
C ALA A 25 25.27 -3.94 -40.63
N ASP A 26 25.62 -5.22 -40.81
CA ASP A 26 25.16 -6.38 -40.04
C ASP A 26 25.17 -6.20 -38.51
N GLU A 27 24.06 -6.54 -37.85
CA GLU A 27 24.11 -7.27 -36.57
C GLU A 27 22.74 -7.88 -36.23
N VAL A 28 22.68 -9.21 -36.29
CA VAL A 28 21.85 -10.13 -35.48
C VAL A 28 20.44 -9.63 -35.12
N THR A 29 19.47 -9.96 -35.98
CA THR A 29 18.05 -9.99 -35.60
C THR A 29 17.80 -11.10 -34.58
N LYS A 30 18.12 -10.84 -33.30
CA LYS A 30 17.37 -11.45 -32.21
C LYS A 30 16.00 -10.77 -32.22
N LYS A 31 14.99 -11.48 -32.70
CA LYS A 31 13.60 -11.20 -32.34
C LYS A 31 13.55 -11.11 -30.80
N VAL A 32 13.45 -9.91 -30.27
CA VAL A 32 12.95 -9.70 -28.92
C VAL A 32 11.48 -10.05 -29.02
N THR A 33 11.16 -11.29 -28.67
CA THR A 33 9.81 -11.71 -28.31
C THR A 33 9.30 -10.64 -27.33
N PRO A 34 8.16 -9.98 -27.60
CA PRO A 34 7.55 -9.10 -26.61
C PRO A 34 7.42 -9.92 -25.33
N ASP A 35 7.96 -9.36 -24.24
CA ASP A 35 7.95 -9.95 -22.92
C ASP A 35 6.65 -10.71 -22.73
N GLN A 36 6.80 -12.00 -22.44
CA GLN A 36 5.71 -12.78 -21.88
C GLN A 36 5.14 -11.91 -20.77
N ILE A 37 3.92 -11.41 -20.99
CA ILE A 37 3.06 -10.99 -19.90
C ILE A 37 3.02 -12.22 -19.01
N VAL A 38 3.84 -12.20 -17.96
CA VAL A 38 3.67 -13.10 -16.84
C VAL A 38 2.32 -12.65 -16.30
N THR A 39 1.26 -13.28 -16.83
CA THR A 39 0.03 -13.46 -16.07
C THR A 39 0.48 -14.15 -14.80
N GLU A 40 0.77 -13.34 -13.77
CA GLU A 40 1.01 -13.79 -12.42
C GLU A 40 -0.29 -14.53 -12.07
N ASP A 41 -0.18 -15.86 -12.10
CA ASP A 41 -1.25 -16.81 -11.83
C ASP A 41 -1.60 -16.65 -10.34
N THR A 42 -2.45 -15.67 -10.05
CA THR A 42 -2.67 -15.18 -8.70
C THR A 42 -3.97 -15.75 -8.17
N ASN A 43 -3.88 -16.98 -7.71
CA ASN A 43 -4.85 -17.59 -6.80
C ASN A 43 -4.71 -16.96 -5.39
N HIS A 44 -4.61 -15.63 -5.32
CA HIS A 44 -4.43 -14.89 -4.07
C HIS A 44 -5.80 -14.56 -3.50
N THR A 45 -5.96 -14.76 -2.18
CA THR A 45 -7.22 -14.44 -1.52
C THR A 45 -7.31 -12.93 -1.35
N GLN A 46 -8.39 -12.31 -1.84
CA GLN A 46 -8.59 -10.87 -1.66
C GLN A 46 -8.76 -10.55 -0.15
N PRO A 47 -8.13 -9.47 0.37
CA PRO A 47 -8.33 -9.05 1.75
C PRO A 47 -9.79 -8.69 2.03
N GLN A 48 -10.27 -9.10 3.20
CA GLN A 48 -11.44 -8.54 3.84
C GLN A 48 -11.05 -7.25 4.57
N TYR A 49 -11.63 -6.13 4.15
CA TYR A 49 -11.46 -4.84 4.80
C TYR A 49 -12.29 -4.73 6.09
N ILE A 50 -11.82 -3.89 7.01
CA ILE A 50 -12.51 -3.60 8.28
C ILE A 50 -13.74 -2.75 7.97
N ASP A 51 -14.89 -3.07 8.59
CA ASP A 51 -16.11 -2.28 8.45
C ASP A 51 -16.01 -0.96 9.22
N GLU A 52 -15.97 0.15 8.49
CA GLU A 52 -15.82 1.48 9.06
C GLU A 52 -17.04 1.95 9.88
N ARG A 53 -18.21 1.32 9.70
CA ARG A 53 -19.45 1.75 10.35
C ARG A 53 -19.47 1.50 11.86
N ASP A 54 -18.59 0.61 12.33
CA ASP A 54 -18.49 0.22 13.73
C ASP A 54 -17.59 1.17 14.55
N TYR A 55 -17.01 2.20 13.93
CA TYR A 55 -16.00 3.07 14.54
C TYR A 55 -16.34 4.55 14.36
N GLU A 56 -15.90 5.37 15.31
CA GLU A 56 -16.03 6.83 15.26
C GLU A 56 -14.75 7.53 15.76
N GLY A 57 -14.65 8.85 15.54
CA GLY A 57 -13.53 9.66 16.02
C GLY A 57 -12.15 9.14 15.61
N ASP A 58 -11.23 9.03 16.59
CA ASP A 58 -9.87 8.54 16.40
C ASP A 58 -9.85 7.11 15.85
N GLU A 59 -10.73 6.24 16.35
CA GLU A 59 -10.78 4.83 15.94
C GLU A 59 -11.17 4.70 14.47
N LEU A 60 -12.15 5.47 14.00
CA LEU A 60 -12.52 5.52 12.59
C LEU A 60 -11.35 5.99 11.72
N GLY A 61 -10.61 6.99 12.19
CA GLY A 61 -9.42 7.49 11.52
C GLY A 61 -8.36 6.40 11.36
N ILE A 62 -8.09 5.65 12.42
CA ILE A 62 -7.14 4.53 12.42
C ILE A 62 -7.63 3.39 11.52
N VAL A 63 -8.92 3.04 11.56
CA VAL A 63 -9.49 1.98 10.72
C VAL A 63 -9.39 2.32 9.24
N LYS A 64 -9.65 3.58 8.87
CA LYS A 64 -9.44 4.07 7.49
C LYS A 64 -7.98 3.93 7.07
N THR A 65 -7.05 4.36 7.92
CA THR A 65 -5.61 4.19 7.68
C THR A 65 -5.23 2.71 7.52
N MET A 66 -5.79 1.81 8.34
CA MET A 66 -5.57 0.37 8.23
C MET A 66 -6.11 -0.22 6.94
N ASN A 67 -7.31 0.16 6.50
CA ASN A 67 -7.86 -0.29 5.22
C ASN A 67 -6.99 0.14 4.05
N LEU A 68 -6.46 1.38 4.07
CA LEU A 68 -5.52 1.86 3.06
C LEU A 68 -4.17 1.12 3.12
N TYR A 69 -3.65 0.83 4.31
CA TYR A 69 -2.43 0.05 4.49
C TYR A 69 -2.58 -1.38 3.96
N ILE A 70 -3.67 -2.08 4.30
CA ILE A 70 -3.98 -3.42 3.79
C ILE A 70 -4.04 -3.42 2.26
N LYS A 71 -4.72 -2.42 1.68
CA LYS A 71 -4.81 -2.24 0.23
C LYS A 71 -3.42 -2.03 -0.39
N ALA A 72 -2.62 -1.14 0.18
CA ALA A 72 -1.28 -0.83 -0.31
C ALA A 72 -0.38 -2.07 -0.33
N VAL A 73 -0.42 -2.88 0.74
CA VAL A 73 0.36 -4.13 0.83
C VAL A 73 -0.12 -5.16 -0.18
N TYR A 74 -1.43 -5.36 -0.31
CA TYR A 74 -2.01 -6.33 -1.24
C TYR A 74 -1.75 -5.96 -2.71
N GLU A 75 -1.94 -4.69 -3.07
CA GLU A 75 -1.76 -4.18 -4.44
C GLU A 75 -0.29 -3.86 -4.78
N LYS A 76 0.63 -4.01 -3.82
CA LYS A 76 2.05 -3.59 -3.94
C LYS A 76 2.17 -2.11 -4.36
N ASP A 77 1.25 -1.25 -3.89
CA ASP A 77 1.18 0.18 -4.21
C ASP A 77 2.05 0.98 -3.23
N ASN A 78 3.29 1.25 -3.63
CA ASN A 78 4.24 2.04 -2.85
C ASN A 78 3.74 3.47 -2.59
N SER A 79 3.03 4.09 -3.54
CA SER A 79 2.57 5.46 -3.35
C SER A 79 1.49 5.54 -2.27
N LEU A 80 0.58 4.56 -2.25
CA LEU A 80 -0.42 4.48 -1.19
C LEU A 80 0.22 4.11 0.14
N TYR A 81 1.19 3.18 0.13
CA TYR A 81 1.96 2.80 1.32
C TYR A 81 2.64 4.01 1.97
N ASP A 82 3.38 4.80 1.18
CA ASP A 82 4.08 5.99 1.64
C ASP A 82 3.13 7.09 2.16
N SER A 83 1.87 7.09 1.72
CA SER A 83 0.88 8.05 2.20
C SER A 83 0.35 7.74 3.60
N VAL A 84 0.43 6.48 4.04
CA VAL A 84 -0.13 6.01 5.31
C VAL A 84 0.91 5.60 6.34
N VAL A 85 2.19 5.49 5.96
CA VAL A 85 3.30 5.13 6.84
C VAL A 85 4.24 6.32 7.05
N THR A 86 4.74 6.54 8.27
CA THR A 86 5.73 7.60 8.57
C THR A 86 7.17 7.05 8.58
N GLU A 87 8.11 7.78 7.99
CA GLU A 87 9.57 7.58 8.15
C GLU A 87 9.99 7.58 9.64
N PRO A 88 10.92 6.71 10.09
CA PRO A 88 11.75 5.77 9.33
C PRO A 88 11.16 4.36 9.25
N MET A 89 9.86 4.17 9.51
CA MET A 89 9.22 2.86 9.27
C MET A 89 9.33 2.44 7.80
N THR A 90 9.60 3.41 6.95
CA THR A 90 9.84 3.33 5.53
C THR A 90 11.33 3.03 5.28
N ARG A 91 11.56 1.74 5.10
CA ARG A 91 11.95 1.30 3.77
C ARG A 91 11.44 -0.12 3.57
N ALA A 92 10.18 -0.20 3.12
CA ALA A 92 9.69 -1.33 2.33
C ALA A 92 10.40 -1.42 0.96
N THR A 93 11.70 -1.06 0.90
CA THR A 93 12.55 -1.17 -0.28
C THR A 93 13.12 -2.57 -0.46
N GLU A 94 12.86 -3.48 0.48
CA GLU A 94 13.19 -4.88 0.31
C GLU A 94 11.94 -5.64 -0.16
N MET A 95 12.08 -6.43 -1.22
CA MET A 95 11.05 -7.34 -1.79
C MET A 95 10.39 -8.29 -0.76
N ASN A 96 10.81 -8.29 0.50
CA ASN A 96 10.29 -9.14 1.57
C ASN A 96 9.06 -8.56 2.29
N ASP A 97 8.88 -7.24 2.34
CA ASP A 97 7.80 -6.66 3.17
C ASP A 97 6.40 -6.81 2.54
N PHE A 98 6.32 -6.90 1.21
CA PHE A 98 5.08 -7.24 0.50
C PHE A 98 4.81 -8.75 0.42
N LYS A 99 5.70 -9.60 0.95
CA LYS A 99 5.44 -11.05 0.93
C LYS A 99 4.32 -11.41 1.89
N LYS A 100 4.23 -10.77 3.05
CA LYS A 100 3.15 -11.01 4.01
C LYS A 100 2.03 -10.02 3.75
N TYR A 101 0.82 -10.51 3.49
CA TYR A 101 -0.36 -9.67 3.34
C TYR A 101 -1.52 -10.17 4.20
N PHE A 102 -2.48 -9.30 4.46
CA PHE A 102 -3.65 -9.60 5.29
C PHE A 102 -4.74 -10.26 4.46
N ILE A 103 -5.33 -11.34 4.97
CA ILE A 103 -6.54 -11.94 4.43
C ILE A 103 -7.75 -11.38 5.17
N SER A 104 -7.71 -11.33 6.51
CA SER A 104 -8.82 -10.81 7.32
C SER A 104 -8.32 -10.27 8.65
N ILE A 105 -8.97 -9.21 9.14
CA ILE A 105 -8.75 -8.69 10.49
C ILE A 105 -9.89 -9.17 11.39
N HIS A 106 -9.54 -9.84 12.49
CA HIS A 106 -10.51 -10.44 13.43
C HIS A 106 -10.85 -9.50 14.58
N LYS A 107 -9.86 -8.75 15.05
CA LYS A 107 -10.01 -7.86 16.21
C LYS A 107 -9.05 -6.69 16.14
N LEU A 108 -9.55 -5.51 16.52
CA LEU A 108 -8.76 -4.34 16.87
C LEU A 108 -8.95 -4.05 18.36
N ASP A 109 -7.87 -4.05 19.12
CA ASP A 109 -7.89 -3.77 20.56
C ASP A 109 -7.21 -2.44 20.85
N PHE A 110 -8.05 -1.40 21.00
CA PHE A 110 -7.64 -0.03 21.35
C PHE A 110 -7.42 0.17 22.86
N SER A 111 -7.74 -0.83 23.69
CA SER A 111 -7.68 -0.70 25.16
C SER A 111 -6.29 -0.93 25.74
N ILE A 112 -5.35 -1.33 24.88
CA ILE A 112 -4.03 -1.79 25.30
C ILE A 112 -3.14 -0.66 25.83
N LYS A 113 -2.25 -1.03 26.77
CA LYS A 113 -1.25 -0.14 27.35
C LYS A 113 0.11 -0.84 27.33
N PRO A 114 0.81 -0.81 26.18
CA PRO A 114 2.05 -1.55 26.02
C PRO A 114 3.17 -0.98 26.90
N TYR A 115 4.15 -1.82 27.25
CA TYR A 115 5.37 -1.41 27.94
C TYR A 115 6.61 -1.54 27.02
N PRO A 116 7.42 -0.49 26.85
CA PRO A 116 7.29 0.83 27.47
C PRO A 116 6.07 1.60 26.92
N THR A 117 5.50 2.46 27.76
CA THR A 117 4.35 3.28 27.36
C THR A 117 4.74 4.21 26.21
N PRO A 118 4.01 4.19 25.08
CA PRO A 118 4.27 5.07 23.95
C PRO A 118 4.09 6.56 24.34
N PRO A 119 4.62 7.49 23.53
CA PRO A 119 4.30 8.91 23.66
C PRO A 119 2.79 9.17 23.66
N LYS A 120 2.33 10.24 24.33
CA LYS A 120 0.90 10.52 24.55
C LYS A 120 0.10 10.72 23.26
N ASP A 121 0.76 11.18 22.21
CA ASP A 121 0.24 11.42 20.86
C ASP A 121 0.22 10.15 19.99
N VAL A 122 0.76 9.04 20.50
CA VAL A 122 0.78 7.74 19.81
C VAL A 122 -0.31 6.85 20.38
N LYS A 123 -1.12 6.28 19.49
CA LYS A 123 -2.20 5.34 19.81
C LYS A 123 -1.74 3.91 19.51
N PRO A 124 -1.56 3.06 20.54
CA PRO A 124 -1.31 1.65 20.34
C PRO A 124 -2.63 0.92 20.04
N VAL A 125 -2.61 0.04 19.05
CA VAL A 125 -3.72 -0.85 18.71
C VAL A 125 -3.16 -2.23 18.47
N VAL A 126 -3.69 -3.23 19.16
CA VAL A 126 -3.32 -4.61 18.86
C VAL A 126 -4.30 -5.20 17.85
N ILE A 127 -3.76 -5.78 16.80
CA ILE A 127 -4.51 -6.32 15.68
C ILE A 127 -4.32 -7.85 15.66
N GLU A 128 -5.43 -8.58 15.72
CA GLU A 128 -5.48 -10.03 15.52
C GLU A 128 -5.98 -10.28 14.10
N TYR A 129 -5.25 -11.09 13.33
CA TYR A 129 -5.53 -11.25 11.90
C TYR A 129 -5.13 -12.62 11.37
N THR A 130 -5.72 -12.96 10.21
CA THR A 130 -5.20 -14.01 9.33
C THR A 130 -4.46 -13.35 8.18
N GLY A 131 -3.25 -13.81 7.90
CA GLY A 131 -2.44 -13.36 6.77
C GLY A 131 -1.91 -14.53 5.94
N GLN A 132 -1.23 -14.22 4.85
CA GLN A 132 -0.57 -15.21 4.00
C GLN A 132 0.77 -14.66 3.51
N ILE A 133 1.71 -15.57 3.26
CA ILE A 133 3.00 -15.25 2.65
C ILE A 133 2.92 -15.60 1.16
N LEU A 134 3.30 -14.67 0.27
CA LEU A 134 3.35 -14.89 -1.17
C LEU A 134 4.25 -16.08 -1.51
N GLY A 135 3.70 -17.03 -2.26
CA GLY A 135 4.38 -18.29 -2.59
C GLY A 135 4.22 -19.39 -1.54
N ASP A 136 3.49 -19.14 -0.45
CA ASP A 136 3.08 -20.14 0.54
C ASP A 136 1.55 -20.31 0.49
N GLU A 137 1.08 -21.55 0.41
CA GLU A 137 -0.35 -21.87 0.41
C GLU A 137 -0.96 -21.79 1.83
N ASN A 138 -0.12 -21.75 2.87
CA ASN A 138 -0.57 -21.70 4.25
C ASN A 138 -0.94 -20.28 4.68
N THR A 139 -2.04 -20.19 5.43
CA THR A 139 -2.40 -18.98 6.16
C THR A 139 -1.76 -18.99 7.55
N ILE A 140 -1.42 -17.81 8.04
CA ILE A 140 -0.93 -17.59 9.40
C ILE A 140 -1.96 -16.83 10.20
N GLU A 141 -2.21 -17.27 11.43
CA GLU A 141 -2.92 -16.48 12.43
C GLU A 141 -1.89 -15.78 13.31
N ASP A 142 -2.03 -14.48 13.47
CA ASP A 142 -1.04 -13.67 14.18
C ASP A 142 -1.70 -12.53 14.93
N LYS A 143 -0.95 -11.98 15.88
CA LYS A 143 -1.31 -10.85 16.71
C LYS A 143 -0.12 -9.90 16.77
N GLN A 144 -0.34 -8.64 16.44
CA GLN A 144 0.74 -7.64 16.40
C GLN A 144 0.27 -6.29 16.95
N LEU A 145 1.21 -5.54 17.53
CA LEU A 145 0.98 -4.18 18.01
C LEU A 145 1.28 -3.21 16.88
N PHE A 146 0.31 -2.37 16.55
CA PHE A 146 0.42 -1.27 15.60
C PHE A 146 0.38 0.05 16.36
N LEU A 147 1.23 0.99 15.96
CA LEU A 147 1.35 2.30 16.57
C LEU A 147 0.93 3.37 15.57
N PHE A 148 -0.04 4.18 15.93
CA PHE A 148 -0.57 5.25 15.06
C PHE A 148 -0.33 6.62 15.65
N ARG A 149 -0.15 7.62 14.79
CA ARG A 149 -0.09 9.03 15.18
C ARG A 149 -0.90 9.87 14.20
N PHE A 150 -1.56 10.90 14.71
CA PHE A 150 -2.26 11.88 13.88
C PHE A 150 -1.30 12.99 13.44
N GLU A 151 -1.04 13.08 12.13
CA GLU A 151 -0.10 14.03 11.52
C GLU A 151 -0.77 14.67 10.29
N ASP A 152 -0.64 15.99 10.12
CA ASP A 152 -1.15 16.72 8.95
C ASP A 152 -2.63 16.47 8.60
N GLY A 153 -3.46 16.22 9.62
CA GLY A 153 -4.89 15.98 9.45
C GLY A 153 -5.27 14.54 9.09
N ILE A 154 -4.30 13.62 9.08
CA ILE A 154 -4.51 12.20 8.78
C ILE A 154 -3.84 11.31 9.83
N TRP A 155 -4.40 10.12 10.07
CA TRP A 155 -3.73 9.10 10.88
C TRP A 155 -2.69 8.37 10.04
N LYS A 156 -1.49 8.17 10.61
CA LYS A 156 -0.40 7.43 10.00
C LYS A 156 0.07 6.31 10.90
N LEU A 157 0.49 5.22 10.28
CA LEU A 157 1.16 4.08 10.92
C LEU A 157 2.64 4.43 11.10
N ILE A 158 3.11 4.40 12.34
CA ILE A 158 4.47 4.80 12.70
C ILE A 158 5.34 3.65 13.22
N GLY A 159 4.74 2.48 13.47
CA GLY A 159 5.46 1.28 13.88
C GLY A 159 4.57 0.05 13.98
N ILE A 160 5.18 -1.11 13.73
CA ILE A 160 4.62 -2.44 14.04
C ILE A 160 5.62 -3.14 14.96
N SER A 161 5.11 -3.81 15.98
CA SER A 161 5.91 -4.63 16.90
C SER A 161 5.25 -5.99 17.09
N ASP A 162 6.09 -7.02 17.19
CA ASP A 162 5.64 -8.37 17.51
C ASP A 162 5.10 -8.47 18.94
N HIS A 163 4.19 -9.42 19.13
CA HIS A 163 3.45 -9.59 20.37
C HIS A 163 4.29 -10.11 21.56
N LEU A 164 5.60 -10.25 21.44
CA LEU A 164 6.43 -10.80 22.51
C LEU A 164 6.96 -9.72 23.47
N ASN A 165 6.72 -8.43 23.18
CA ASN A 165 7.37 -7.30 23.88
C ASN A 165 6.42 -6.17 24.35
N TRP A 166 5.14 -6.42 24.67
CA TRP A 166 4.15 -5.37 25.03
C TRP A 166 3.50 -5.58 26.38
#